data_AF-A0A0R3Q2Q4-F1
#
_entry.id   AF-A0A0R3Q2Q4-F1
#
_cell.length_a   1.000
_cell.length_b   1.000
_cell.length_c   1.000
_cell.angle_alpha   90.00
_cell.angle_beta   90.00
_cell.angle_gamma   90.00
#
_symmetry.space_group_name_H-M   'P 1'
#
loop_
_entity.id
_entity.type
_entity.pdbx_description
1 polymer ?
#
loop_
_entity_poly.entity_id
_entity_poly.type
_entity_poly.pdbx_seq_one_letter_code
_entity_poly.pdbx_strand_id
1 'polypeptide(L)'
;MSNLSLASHKRILTRYTNQLQKVLTRFKDAQLEEISVQNLQDEITPTVIQTSLQQLEEAVAALENMTTKIQHALDELATMFEKSHPTSPNIEEEFAQYSTTAEEAIGNTFEYLVLLHARIHGFKAHAELLNTSHKHSTTNSSKDESTVTATRS
;
A
#
# COMPACT_ATOMS: atom_id res chain seq x y z
N MET A 1 -27.87 12.79 26.60
CA MET A 1 -26.63 11.99 26.57
C MET A 1 -25.65 12.68 25.64
N SER A 2 -24.91 13.69 26.12
CA SER A 2 -24.56 14.79 25.19
C SER A 2 -23.08 15.15 25.04
N ASN A 3 -22.23 15.12 26.08
CA ASN A 3 -20.84 15.61 25.93
C ASN A 3 -19.76 14.52 25.97
N LEU A 4 -19.98 13.43 26.71
CA LEU A 4 -19.01 12.33 26.83
C LEU A 4 -18.86 11.56 25.51
N SER A 5 -19.94 11.44 24.73
CA SER A 5 -19.94 10.77 23.42
C SER A 5 -19.12 11.57 22.41
N LEU A 6 -19.38 12.88 22.28
CA LEU A 6 -18.68 13.75 21.33
C LEU A 6 -17.17 13.84 21.62
N ALA A 7 -16.81 14.04 22.90
CA ALA A 7 -15.40 14.06 23.32
C ALA A 7 -14.69 12.73 23.02
N SER A 8 -15.41 11.60 23.13
CA SER A 8 -14.86 10.28 22.81
C SER A 8 -14.58 10.11 21.32
N HIS A 9 -15.50 10.56 20.44
CA HIS A 9 -15.32 10.47 18.99
C HIS A 9 -14.18 11.35 18.50
N LYS A 10 -14.09 12.60 18.99
CA LYS A 10 -12.94 13.49 18.75
C LYS A 10 -11.61 12.84 19.13
N ARG A 11 -11.55 12.21 20.31
CA ARG A 11 -10.35 11.51 20.78
C ARG A 11 -10.00 10.31 19.91
N ILE A 12 -10.98 9.53 19.46
CA ILE A 12 -10.78 8.37 18.58
C ILE A 12 -10.23 8.84 17.22
N LEU A 13 -10.87 9.83 16.59
CA LEU A 13 -10.44 10.40 15.32
C LEU A 13 -9.00 10.93 15.42
N THR A 14 -8.72 11.72 16.46
CA THR A 14 -7.36 12.25 16.72
C THR A 14 -6.34 11.12 16.86
N ARG A 15 -6.69 10.05 17.60
CA ARG A 15 -5.78 8.91 17.78
C ARG A 15 -5.49 8.22 16.46
N TYR A 16 -6.49 7.92 15.65
CA TYR A 16 -6.28 7.23 14.38
C TYR A 16 -5.51 8.10 13.38
N THR A 17 -5.83 9.39 13.29
CA THR A 17 -5.11 10.35 12.45
C THR A 17 -3.63 10.41 12.81
N ASN A 18 -3.32 10.57 14.10
CA ASN A 18 -1.93 10.59 14.59
C ASN A 18 -1.22 9.25 14.35
N GLN A 19 -1.92 8.13 14.47
CA GLN A 19 -1.34 6.81 14.17
C GLN A 19 -1.04 6.67 12.69
N LEU A 20 -1.94 7.11 11.80
CA LEU A 20 -1.75 7.04 10.35
C LEU A 20 -0.51 7.84 9.94
N GLN A 21 -0.40 9.08 10.40
CA GLN A 21 0.77 9.92 10.12
C GLN A 21 2.07 9.29 10.60
N LYS A 22 2.07 8.65 11.78
CA LYS A 22 3.25 7.93 12.30
C LYS A 22 3.64 6.73 11.44
N VAL A 23 2.65 5.93 11.01
CA VAL A 23 2.89 4.77 10.14
C VAL A 23 3.40 5.23 8.78
N LEU A 24 2.75 6.25 8.19
CA LEU A 24 3.18 6.86 6.94
C LEU A 24 4.62 7.37 7.02
N THR A 25 4.97 8.09 8.09
CA THR A 25 6.34 8.58 8.31
C THR A 25 7.33 7.43 8.38
N ARG A 26 7.03 6.37 9.16
CA ARG A 26 7.90 5.19 9.24
C ARG A 26 8.12 4.51 7.90
N PHE A 27 7.10 4.46 7.05
CA PHE A 27 7.23 3.87 5.73
C PHE A 27 8.06 4.74 4.77
N LYS A 28 7.88 6.07 4.82
CA LYS A 28 8.74 7.01 4.08
C LYS A 28 10.19 6.97 4.55
N ASP A 29 10.41 6.90 5.87
CA ASP A 29 11.75 6.76 6.46
C ASP A 29 12.43 5.45 6.04
N ALA A 30 11.64 4.39 5.85
CA ALA A 30 12.10 3.10 5.33
C ALA A 30 12.26 3.08 3.80
N GLN A 31 11.91 4.16 3.10
CA GLN A 31 12.02 4.33 1.64
C GLN A 31 11.39 3.17 0.86
N LEU A 32 10.18 2.75 1.24
CA LEU A 32 9.52 1.61 0.59
C LEU A 32 9.26 1.87 -0.90
N GLU A 33 9.03 3.12 -1.27
CA GLU A 33 8.87 3.59 -2.64
C GLU A 33 10.16 3.46 -3.47
N GLU A 34 11.34 3.40 -2.83
CA GLU A 34 12.64 3.35 -3.48
C GLU A 34 13.25 1.94 -3.54
N ILE A 35 12.62 0.91 -2.94
CA ILE A 35 13.13 -0.47 -2.94
C ILE A 35 13.44 -0.89 -4.38
N SER A 36 14.71 -0.89 -4.80
CA SER A 36 15.08 -0.96 -6.22
C SER A 36 14.93 -2.36 -6.83
N VAL A 37 14.58 -2.39 -8.12
CA VAL A 37 14.67 -3.59 -9.00
C VAL A 37 15.91 -3.48 -9.89
N GLN A 38 16.53 -2.30 -9.99
CA GLN A 38 17.56 -1.99 -11.00
C GLN A 38 18.99 -2.01 -10.45
N ASN A 39 19.20 -1.87 -9.14
CA ASN A 39 20.54 -1.89 -8.52
C ASN A 39 21.11 -3.31 -8.30
N LEU A 40 20.52 -4.33 -8.92
CA LEU A 40 20.78 -5.74 -8.63
C LEU A 40 21.39 -6.42 -9.85
N GLN A 41 22.55 -5.90 -10.29
CA GLN A 41 23.40 -6.58 -11.29
C GLN A 41 23.93 -7.93 -10.78
N ASP A 42 23.85 -8.17 -9.46
CA ASP A 42 24.07 -9.47 -8.84
C ASP A 42 22.70 -10.12 -8.54
N GLU A 43 22.39 -11.19 -9.27
CA GLU A 43 21.26 -12.12 -9.12
C GLU A 43 20.10 -11.68 -8.19
N ILE A 44 19.08 -11.02 -8.76
CA ILE A 44 17.78 -10.95 -8.09
C ILE A 44 17.21 -12.36 -7.98
N THR A 45 17.31 -12.94 -6.78
CA THR A 45 16.63 -14.19 -6.51
C THR A 45 15.12 -13.96 -6.47
N PRO A 46 14.30 -14.92 -6.94
CA PRO A 46 12.84 -14.86 -6.80
C PRO A 46 12.37 -14.55 -5.36
N THR A 47 13.14 -14.99 -4.36
CA THR A 47 12.90 -14.72 -2.93
C THR A 47 12.94 -13.23 -2.58
N VAL A 48 13.87 -12.45 -3.15
CA VAL A 48 13.97 -11.01 -2.90
C VAL A 48 12.76 -10.27 -3.48
N ILE A 49 12.32 -10.65 -4.69
CA ILE A 49 11.11 -10.10 -5.32
C ILE A 49 9.88 -10.39 -4.46
N GLN A 50 9.73 -11.65 -4.04
CA GLN A 50 8.59 -12.06 -3.23
C GLN A 50 8.55 -11.33 -1.89
N THR A 51 9.68 -11.21 -1.20
CA THR A 51 9.77 -10.51 0.09
C THR A 51 9.44 -9.02 -0.06
N SER A 52 9.96 -8.39 -1.12
CA SER A 52 9.68 -6.98 -1.42
C SER A 52 8.20 -6.76 -1.73
N LEU A 53 7.59 -7.63 -2.53
CA LEU A 53 6.16 -7.59 -2.82
C LEU A 53 5.32 -7.72 -1.56
N GLN A 54 5.63 -8.71 -0.70
CA GLN A 54 4.92 -8.91 0.54
C GLN A 54 4.99 -7.66 1.42
N GLN A 55 6.18 -7.08 1.60
CA GLN A 55 6.36 -5.87 2.41
C GLN A 55 5.55 -4.69 1.87
N LEU A 56 5.53 -4.49 0.56
CA LEU A 56 4.76 -3.42 -0.08
C LEU A 56 3.23 -3.64 0.06
N GLU A 57 2.76 -4.87 -0.16
CA GLU A 57 1.34 -5.22 -0.03
C GLU A 57 0.84 -5.09 1.41
N GLU A 58 1.65 -5.49 2.39
CA GLU A 58 1.36 -5.30 3.82
C GLU A 58 1.31 -3.81 4.20
N ALA A 59 2.23 -3.00 3.67
CA ALA A 59 2.24 -1.55 3.90
C ALA A 59 0.98 -0.88 3.32
N VAL A 60 0.60 -1.23 2.09
CA VAL A 60 -0.64 -0.77 1.44
C VAL A 60 -1.85 -1.14 2.29
N ALA A 61 -2.00 -2.41 2.65
CA ALA A 61 -3.14 -2.88 3.42
C ALA A 61 -3.25 -2.20 4.79
N ALA A 62 -2.11 -1.93 5.45
CA ALA A 62 -2.08 -1.20 6.71
C ALA A 62 -2.59 0.24 6.55
N LEU A 63 -2.11 0.96 5.52
CA LEU A 63 -2.51 2.33 5.24
C LEU A 63 -3.99 2.43 4.87
N GLU A 64 -4.48 1.57 3.97
CA GLU A 64 -5.89 1.54 3.54
C GLU A 64 -6.86 1.26 4.70
N ASN A 65 -6.51 0.30 5.57
CA ASN A 65 -7.30 -0.04 6.76
C ASN A 65 -7.39 1.16 7.72
N MET A 66 -6.28 1.87 7.93
CA MET A 66 -6.25 3.04 8.81
C MET A 66 -7.05 4.21 8.21
N THR A 67 -6.92 4.47 6.92
CA THR A 67 -7.72 5.47 6.19
C THR A 67 -9.22 5.17 6.32
N THR A 68 -9.63 3.91 6.15
CA THR A 68 -11.03 3.48 6.31
C THR A 68 -11.56 3.76 7.72
N LYS A 69 -10.75 3.49 8.76
CA LYS A 69 -11.12 3.78 10.16
C LYS A 69 -11.26 5.26 10.45
N ILE A 70 -10.43 6.10 9.82
CA ILE A 70 -10.51 7.56 9.95
C ILE A 70 -11.76 8.07 9.24
N GLN A 71 -12.04 7.60 8.02
CA GLN A 71 -13.25 7.94 7.26
C GLN A 71 -14.51 7.62 8.09
N HIS A 72 -14.59 6.42 8.66
CA HIS A 72 -15.71 6.04 9.51
C HIS A 72 -15.84 6.92 10.76
N ALA A 73 -14.72 7.23 11.43
CA ALA A 73 -14.74 8.09 12.61
C ALA A 73 -15.14 9.54 12.26
N LEU A 74 -14.80 10.01 11.05
CA LEU A 74 -15.26 11.31 10.53
C LEU A 74 -16.76 11.30 10.27
N ASP A 75 -17.28 10.27 9.62
CA ASP A 75 -18.72 10.15 9.32
C ASP A 75 -19.57 10.11 10.60
N GLU A 76 -19.11 9.36 11.60
CA GLU A 76 -19.73 9.32 12.93
C GLU A 76 -19.70 10.70 13.60
N LEU A 77 -18.56 11.39 13.53
CA LEU A 77 -18.39 12.71 14.12
C LEU A 77 -19.30 13.74 13.43
N ALA A 78 -19.35 13.75 12.11
CA ALA A 78 -20.23 14.60 11.31
C ALA A 78 -21.71 14.39 11.68
N THR A 79 -22.14 13.12 11.77
CA THR A 79 -23.50 12.76 12.19
C THR A 79 -23.83 13.29 13.59
N MET A 80 -22.88 13.30 14.53
CA MET A 80 -23.09 13.86 15.88
C MET A 80 -23.23 15.37 15.84
N PHE A 81 -22.42 16.04 15.01
CA PHE A 81 -22.47 17.48 14.83
C PHE A 81 -23.81 17.93 14.20
N GLU A 82 -24.26 17.26 13.14
CA GLU A 82 -25.58 17.52 12.53
C GLU A 82 -26.73 17.39 13.53
N LYS A 83 -26.75 16.33 14.34
CA LYS A 83 -27.77 16.09 15.37
C LYS A 83 -27.76 17.16 16.47
N SER A 84 -26.62 17.78 16.71
CA SER A 84 -26.45 18.80 17.75
C SER A 84 -26.99 20.19 17.39
N HIS A 85 -27.52 20.36 16.17
CA HIS A 85 -27.94 21.63 15.55
C HIS A 85 -26.78 22.64 15.48
N PRO A 86 -26.10 22.77 14.33
CA PRO A 86 -24.91 23.61 14.15
C PRO A 86 -25.21 25.12 14.11
N THR A 87 -26.19 25.60 14.86
CA THR A 87 -26.52 27.04 14.95
C THR A 87 -25.53 27.85 15.78
N SER A 88 -24.52 27.22 16.39
CA SER A 88 -23.45 27.90 17.12
C SER A 88 -22.16 27.89 16.30
N PRO A 89 -21.56 29.06 15.98
CA PRO A 89 -20.31 29.17 15.22
C PRO A 89 -19.17 28.30 15.77
N ASN A 90 -19.13 28.12 17.09
CA ASN A 90 -18.11 27.32 17.78
C ASN A 90 -18.16 25.82 17.40
N ILE A 91 -19.31 25.32 16.96
CA ILE A 91 -19.51 23.91 16.64
C ILE A 91 -19.02 23.59 15.22
N GLU A 92 -19.26 24.49 14.26
CA GLU A 92 -18.76 24.35 12.89
C GLU A 92 -17.25 24.48 12.81
N GLU A 93 -16.68 25.47 13.51
CA GLU A 93 -15.23 25.68 13.56
C GLU A 93 -14.51 24.48 14.18
N GLU A 94 -15.07 23.91 15.25
CA GLU A 94 -14.52 22.73 15.89
C GLU A 94 -14.59 21.49 14.97
N PHE A 95 -15.69 21.27 14.26
CA PHE A 95 -15.77 20.18 13.28
C PHE A 95 -14.73 20.38 12.17
N ALA A 96 -14.65 21.58 11.59
CA ALA A 96 -13.71 21.92 10.53
C ALA A 96 -12.25 21.66 10.94
N GLN A 97 -11.88 21.95 12.19
CA GLN A 97 -10.55 21.66 12.72
C GLN A 97 -10.23 20.16 12.68
N TYR A 98 -11.16 19.32 13.15
CA TYR A 98 -10.97 17.86 13.19
C TYR A 98 -11.04 17.23 11.80
N SER A 99 -11.96 17.68 10.94
CA SER A 99 -12.11 17.15 9.59
C SER A 99 -10.90 17.49 8.72
N THR A 100 -10.43 18.75 8.73
CA THR A 100 -9.29 19.19 7.93
C THR A 100 -8.04 18.38 8.25
N THR A 101 -7.74 18.17 9.53
CA THR A 101 -6.54 17.41 9.95
C THR A 101 -6.61 15.96 9.48
N ALA A 102 -7.78 15.34 9.56
CA ALA A 102 -7.98 13.96 9.15
C ALA A 102 -7.96 13.81 7.61
N GLU A 103 -8.62 14.71 6.89
CA GLU A 103 -8.61 14.77 5.42
C GLU A 103 -7.20 14.99 4.87
N GLU A 104 -6.41 15.87 5.48
CA GLU A 104 -5.00 16.07 5.11
C GLU A 104 -4.16 14.80 5.33
N ALA A 105 -4.36 14.10 6.45
CA ALA A 105 -3.67 12.84 6.71
C ALA A 105 -4.05 11.74 5.70
N ILE A 106 -5.33 11.69 5.30
CA ILE A 106 -5.83 10.79 4.26
C ILE A 106 -5.22 11.16 2.90
N GLY A 107 -5.24 12.44 2.52
CA GLY A 107 -4.67 12.93 1.26
C GLY A 107 -3.18 12.61 1.13
N ASN A 108 -2.39 12.91 2.16
CA ASN A 108 -0.96 12.57 2.21
C ASN A 108 -0.70 11.06 2.10
N THR A 109 -1.59 10.24 2.66
CA THR A 109 -1.50 8.78 2.56
C THR A 109 -1.87 8.30 1.16
N PHE A 110 -2.88 8.89 0.54
CA PHE A 110 -3.31 8.57 -0.82
C PHE A 110 -2.19 8.82 -1.83
N GLU A 111 -1.51 9.97 -1.75
CA GLU A 111 -0.36 10.27 -2.60
C GLU A 111 0.74 9.21 -2.49
N TYR A 112 1.01 8.74 -1.27
CA TYR A 112 2.02 7.71 -1.04
C TYR A 112 1.57 6.33 -1.51
N LEU A 113 0.30 5.97 -1.35
CA LEU A 113 -0.26 4.72 -1.87
C LEU A 113 -0.11 4.60 -3.39
N VAL A 114 -0.24 5.71 -4.13
CA VAL A 114 0.01 5.72 -5.58
C VAL A 114 1.45 5.27 -5.90
N LEU A 115 2.44 5.75 -5.14
CA LEU A 115 3.83 5.34 -5.30
C LEU A 115 4.04 3.85 -4.99
N LEU A 116 3.47 3.37 -3.89
CA LEU A 116 3.58 1.96 -3.50
C LEU A 116 2.91 1.03 -4.53
N HIS A 117 1.73 1.39 -5.05
CA HIS A 117 1.05 0.62 -6.09
C HIS A 117 1.87 0.55 -7.39
N ALA A 118 2.45 1.67 -7.82
CA ALA A 118 3.36 1.68 -8.96
C ALA A 118 4.57 0.74 -8.73
N ARG A 119 5.09 0.72 -7.50
CA ARG A 119 6.20 -0.17 -7.11
C ARG A 119 5.83 -1.64 -7.14
N ILE A 120 4.69 -2.01 -6.54
CA ILE A 120 4.14 -3.38 -6.57
C ILE A 120 3.97 -3.84 -8.02
N HIS A 121 3.40 -2.98 -8.87
CA HIS A 121 3.23 -3.29 -10.28
C HIS A 121 4.57 -3.55 -10.97
N GLY A 122 5.59 -2.73 -10.71
CA GLY A 122 6.95 -2.94 -11.23
C GLY A 122 7.56 -4.29 -10.83
N PHE A 123 7.41 -4.69 -9.57
CA PHE A 123 7.88 -6.00 -9.09
C PHE A 123 7.11 -7.17 -9.72
N LYS A 124 5.77 -7.07 -9.86
CA LYS A 124 4.95 -8.10 -10.51
C LYS A 124 5.34 -8.30 -11.97
N ALA A 125 5.51 -7.21 -12.72
CA ALA A 125 5.98 -7.27 -14.12
C ALA A 125 7.38 -7.92 -14.24
N HIS A 126 8.28 -7.62 -13.31
CA HIS A 126 9.62 -8.23 -13.32
C HIS A 126 9.58 -9.74 -12.99
N ALA A 127 8.74 -10.16 -12.04
CA ALA A 127 8.53 -11.57 -11.73
C ALA A 127 8.00 -12.36 -12.93
N GLU A 128 7.07 -11.78 -13.70
CA GLU A 128 6.53 -12.40 -14.92
C GLU A 128 7.60 -12.60 -16.00
N LEU A 129 8.50 -11.63 -16.19
CA LEU A 129 9.61 -11.75 -17.14
C LEU A 129 10.58 -12.89 -16.77
N LEU A 130 10.93 -13.03 -15.50
CA LEU A 130 11.79 -14.14 -15.05
C LEU A 130 11.14 -15.52 -15.31
N ASN A 131 9.83 -15.63 -15.05
CA ASN A 131 9.07 -16.85 -15.26
C ASN A 131 8.93 -17.23 -16.75
N THR A 132 8.81 -16.26 -17.65
CA THR A 132 8.74 -16.52 -19.10
C THR A 132 10.11 -16.86 -19.70
N SER A 133 11.19 -16.23 -19.22
CA SER A 133 12.56 -16.57 -19.66
C SER A 133 12.95 -18.01 -19.31
N HIS A 134 12.55 -18.52 -18.14
CA HIS A 134 12.84 -19.90 -17.73
C HIS A 134 12.13 -20.96 -18.60
N LYS A 135 10.93 -20.64 -19.13
CA LYS A 135 10.17 -21.56 -19.99
C LYS A 135 10.75 -21.71 -21.39
N HIS A 136 11.45 -20.69 -21.91
CA HIS A 136 12.06 -20.75 -23.24
C HIS A 136 13.40 -21.50 -23.27
N SER A 137 14.15 -21.55 -22.16
CA SER A 137 15.43 -22.29 -22.11
C SER A 137 15.28 -23.81 -22.01
N THR A 138 14.13 -24.33 -21.59
CA THR A 138 13.93 -25.78 -21.36
C THR A 138 13.40 -26.55 -22.58
N THR A 139 13.14 -25.88 -23.71
CA THR A 139 12.51 -26.52 -24.89
C THR A 139 13.45 -26.84 -26.06
N ASN A 140 14.73 -26.44 -26.01
CA ASN A 140 15.65 -26.57 -27.16
C ASN A 140 16.79 -27.59 -27.02
N SER A 141 16.85 -28.41 -25.96
CA SER A 141 18.00 -29.32 -25.70
C SER A 141 17.69 -30.82 -25.87
N SER A 142 16.76 -31.21 -26.74
CA SER A 142 16.49 -32.63 -27.01
C SER A 142 16.13 -32.91 -28.46
N LYS A 143 17.08 -32.68 -29.38
CA LYS A 143 17.14 -33.33 -30.69
C LYS A 143 18.45 -32.93 -31.36
N ASP A 144 19.42 -33.84 -31.42
CA ASP A 144 19.71 -34.59 -32.64
C ASP A 144 21.06 -35.31 -32.48
N GLU A 145 21.05 -36.57 -32.06
CA GLU A 145 22.20 -37.45 -32.29
C GLU A 145 21.71 -38.88 -32.49
N SER A 146 21.40 -39.22 -33.73
CA SER A 146 21.44 -40.59 -34.24
C SER A 146 21.62 -40.55 -35.75
N THR A 147 22.84 -40.21 -36.15
CA THR A 147 23.31 -40.26 -37.53
C THR A 147 23.46 -41.72 -37.96
N VAL A 148 22.62 -42.09 -38.91
CA VAL A 148 22.70 -43.17 -39.89
C VAL A 148 24.06 -43.85 -40.04
N THR A 149 24.09 -45.18 -39.91
CA THR A 149 24.99 -46.03 -40.71
C THR A 149 24.22 -47.22 -41.27
N ALA A 150 23.97 -47.17 -42.58
CA ALA A 150 23.64 -48.32 -43.39
C ALA A 150 24.77 -48.52 -44.42
N THR A 151 25.32 -49.73 -44.47
CA THR A 151 25.60 -50.58 -45.66
C THR A 151 26.95 -51.34 -45.63
N ARG A 152 26.77 -52.67 -45.69
CA ARG A 152 27.44 -53.67 -46.55
C ARG A 152 28.89 -54.11 -46.26
N SER A 153 29.04 -55.39 -45.95
CA SER A 153 29.82 -56.38 -46.74
C SER A 153 29.30 -57.78 -46.42
#